data_AF-A0A9W7BAC6-F1
#
_entry.id   AF-A0A9W7BAC6-F1
#
_cell.length_a   1.000
_cell.length_b   1.000
_cell.length_c   1.000
_cell.angle_alpha   90.00
_cell.angle_beta   90.00
_cell.angle_gamma   90.00
#
_symmetry.space_group_name_H-M   'P 1'
#
loop_
_entity.id
_entity.type
_entity.pdbx_description
1 polymer ?
#
loop_
_entity_poly.entity_id
_entity_poly.type
_entity_poly.pdbx_seq_one_letter_code
_entity_poly.pdbx_strand_id
1 'polypeptide(L)'
;MSSTFQNPTAATKFLQTMRVLDSMNASSADLDKGIKLLGYTCSLLTVFLSPLGRDTMSSPTSLTKGLFSMHNNMSIARYALRIVNGMPSSIKAAVDGSWEYGDLDDYEHLLDEEKRSDGSATKKNITASPVASLAEKSLPYSMLGYYPLEALAYFGWMAPGMLYDEKPPTCHINASPLTKLWTYIRDKENHANTNLVSAASCCFWLWYIIADIIVQSDRVKRLTAAINELESSSNDSKEKDEMLVNLNEQLTDSKIMLTRECFFLLPGVHWSLPNWDKKPLLPRWLLTSLMFGEAVTGFAHSYMKKDRAMLGK
;
A
#
# COMPACT_ATOMS: atom_id res chain seq x y z
N MET A 1 40.57 -28.24 -6.40
CA MET A 1 39.13 -28.45 -6.65
C MET A 1 38.41 -27.14 -6.38
N SER A 2 38.10 -26.40 -7.45
CA SER A 2 37.37 -25.12 -7.36
C SER A 2 35.89 -25.44 -7.14
N SER A 3 35.37 -25.19 -5.94
CA SER A 3 33.93 -25.25 -5.69
C SER A 3 33.28 -24.05 -6.37
N THR A 4 32.86 -24.23 -7.61
CA THR A 4 31.99 -23.30 -8.30
C THR A 4 30.68 -23.22 -7.51
N PHE A 5 30.58 -22.21 -6.64
CA PHE A 5 29.33 -21.85 -5.98
C PHE A 5 28.33 -21.53 -7.09
N GLN A 6 27.44 -22.50 -7.37
CA GLN A 6 26.30 -22.25 -8.25
C GLN A 6 25.43 -21.23 -7.54
N ASN A 7 25.53 -19.98 -7.99
CA ASN A 7 24.62 -18.93 -7.55
C ASN A 7 23.21 -19.39 -7.94
N PRO A 8 22.30 -19.60 -6.98
CA PRO A 8 20.94 -20.00 -7.32
C PRO A 8 20.33 -18.95 -8.24
N THR A 9 19.66 -19.40 -9.29
CA THR A 9 19.01 -18.51 -10.25
C THR A 9 18.01 -17.60 -9.53
N ALA A 10 17.72 -16.43 -10.11
CA ALA A 10 16.76 -15.49 -9.54
C ALA A 10 15.39 -16.15 -9.25
N ALA A 11 14.97 -17.10 -10.10
CA ALA A 11 13.77 -17.90 -9.91
C ALA A 11 13.84 -18.80 -8.67
N THR A 12 14.97 -19.46 -8.40
CA THR A 12 15.16 -20.28 -7.19
C THR A 12 15.13 -19.42 -5.93
N LYS A 13 15.78 -18.23 -5.95
CA LYS A 13 15.73 -17.27 -4.84
C LYS A 13 14.32 -16.75 -4.58
N PHE A 14 13.56 -16.48 -5.65
CA PHE A 14 12.16 -16.06 -5.56
C PHE A 14 11.29 -17.17 -4.94
N LEU A 15 11.36 -18.41 -5.44
CA LEU A 15 10.59 -19.54 -4.91
C LEU A 15 10.96 -19.87 -3.46
N GLN A 16 12.24 -19.78 -3.10
CA GLN A 16 12.68 -19.99 -1.73
C GLN A 16 12.16 -18.90 -0.79
N THR A 17 12.11 -17.64 -1.26
CA THR A 17 11.48 -16.55 -0.53
C THR A 17 9.99 -16.83 -0.35
N MET A 18 9.26 -17.18 -1.41
CA MET A 18 7.83 -17.53 -1.33
C MET A 18 7.55 -18.67 -0.34
N ARG A 19 8.39 -19.70 -0.26
CA ARG A 19 8.24 -20.79 0.72
C ARG A 19 8.47 -20.35 2.16
N VAL A 20 9.44 -19.47 2.39
CA VAL A 20 9.66 -18.87 3.73
C VAL A 20 8.46 -18.00 4.10
N LEU A 21 7.93 -17.24 3.13
CA LEU A 21 6.73 -16.42 3.30
C LEU A 21 5.50 -17.29 3.64
N ASP A 22 5.28 -18.41 2.95
CA ASP A 22 4.20 -19.37 3.26
C ASP A 22 4.37 -20.02 4.65
N SER A 23 5.61 -20.22 5.11
CA SER A 23 5.89 -20.81 6.43
C SER A 23 5.66 -19.85 7.59
N MET A 24 5.61 -18.54 7.32
CA MET A 24 5.16 -17.57 8.29
C MET A 24 3.63 -17.68 8.32
N ASN A 25 3.06 -18.26 9.39
CA ASN A 25 1.62 -18.33 9.69
C ASN A 25 0.91 -16.95 9.78
N ALA A 26 1.53 -15.88 9.27
CA ALA A 26 0.96 -14.55 9.14
C ALA A 26 0.06 -14.49 7.90
N SER A 27 -1.00 -13.69 7.95
CA SER A 27 -1.76 -13.38 6.75
C SER A 27 -0.84 -12.71 5.72
N SER A 28 -1.06 -12.96 4.42
CA SER A 28 -0.26 -12.34 3.35
C SER A 28 -0.24 -10.80 3.43
N ALA A 29 -1.28 -10.19 3.98
CA ALA A 29 -1.37 -8.76 4.25
C ALA A 29 -0.41 -8.28 5.34
N ASP A 30 -0.26 -9.04 6.42
CA ASP A 30 0.69 -8.70 7.49
C ASP A 30 2.14 -8.85 7.03
N LEU A 31 2.35 -9.81 6.13
CA LEU A 31 3.65 -10.06 5.55
C LEU A 31 4.10 -8.93 4.63
N ASP A 32 3.22 -8.37 3.77
CA ASP A 32 3.55 -7.17 2.99
C ASP A 32 3.92 -6.00 3.92
N LYS A 33 3.15 -5.78 5.00
CA LYS A 33 3.43 -4.72 5.98
C LYS A 33 4.80 -4.91 6.66
N GLY A 34 5.15 -6.13 7.05
CA GLY A 34 6.46 -6.45 7.63
C GLY A 34 7.61 -6.23 6.65
N ILE A 35 7.49 -6.75 5.42
CA ILE A 35 8.49 -6.55 4.36
C ILE A 35 8.65 -5.06 4.04
N LYS A 36 7.55 -4.31 4.02
CA LYS A 36 7.55 -2.86 3.79
C LYS A 36 8.34 -2.12 4.86
N LEU A 37 8.05 -2.39 6.14
CA LEU A 37 8.74 -1.77 7.26
C LEU A 37 10.24 -2.05 7.21
N LEU A 38 10.64 -3.30 7.02
CA LEU A 38 12.05 -3.67 6.89
C LEU A 38 12.71 -2.99 5.68
N GLY A 39 12.00 -2.97 4.54
CA GLY A 39 12.49 -2.35 3.32
C GLY A 39 12.77 -0.85 3.50
N TYR A 40 11.82 -0.10 4.06
CA TYR A 40 12.03 1.34 4.31
C TYR A 40 13.00 1.60 5.46
N THR A 41 13.12 0.71 6.45
CA THR A 41 14.18 0.79 7.46
C THR A 41 15.56 0.71 6.81
N CYS A 42 15.78 -0.26 5.92
CA CYS A 42 17.04 -0.39 5.18
C CYS A 42 17.32 0.84 4.31
N SER A 43 16.30 1.37 3.64
CA SER A 43 16.41 2.59 2.82
C SER A 43 16.78 3.81 3.67
N LEU A 44 16.13 3.97 4.82
CA LEU A 44 16.37 5.08 5.75
C LEU A 44 17.79 5.03 6.33
N LEU A 45 18.22 3.86 6.78
CA LEU A 45 19.61 3.64 7.23
C LEU A 45 20.61 3.91 6.11
N THR A 46 20.31 3.54 4.87
CA THR A 46 21.17 3.85 3.71
C THR A 46 21.34 5.36 3.55
N VAL A 47 20.25 6.13 3.67
CA VAL A 47 20.29 7.60 3.59
C VAL A 47 21.13 8.20 4.72
N PHE A 48 20.93 7.77 5.97
CA PHE A 48 21.63 8.32 7.13
C PHE A 48 23.10 7.91 7.24
N LEU A 49 23.44 6.69 6.80
CA LEU A 49 24.82 6.19 6.81
C LEU A 49 25.64 6.62 5.58
N SER A 50 24.97 7.12 4.54
CA SER A 50 25.68 7.78 3.44
C SER A 50 26.32 9.07 3.95
N PRO A 51 27.58 9.37 3.61
CA PRO A 51 28.27 10.57 4.08
C PRO A 51 27.40 11.82 3.88
N LEU A 52 26.82 12.29 5.00
CA LEU A 52 25.88 13.39 5.18
C LEU A 52 25.40 14.07 3.88
N GLY A 53 24.35 13.50 3.28
CA GLY A 53 23.46 14.24 2.39
C GLY A 53 24.01 14.64 1.02
N ARG A 54 25.15 14.10 0.55
CA ARG A 54 25.53 14.27 -0.86
C ARG A 54 24.80 13.24 -1.70
N ASP A 55 23.87 13.72 -2.54
CA ASP A 55 23.15 12.92 -3.55
C ASP A 55 24.07 12.13 -4.49
N THR A 56 25.35 12.49 -4.53
CA THR A 56 26.40 11.74 -5.21
C THR A 56 27.06 10.76 -4.24
N MET A 57 26.59 9.51 -4.21
CA MET A 57 27.38 8.39 -3.67
C MET A 57 28.60 8.15 -4.58
N SER A 58 29.60 9.01 -4.52
CA SER A 58 30.85 8.79 -5.26
C SER A 58 31.60 7.55 -4.76
N SER A 59 31.32 7.07 -3.55
CA SER A 59 31.87 5.82 -2.99
C SER A 59 30.95 5.22 -1.92
N PRO A 60 29.93 4.41 -2.32
CA PRO A 60 29.11 3.69 -1.36
C PRO A 60 29.96 2.73 -0.52
N THR A 61 29.79 2.73 0.80
CA THR A 61 30.39 1.71 1.69
C THR A 61 29.79 0.33 1.39
N SER A 62 30.50 -0.76 1.72
CA SER A 62 29.95 -2.11 1.56
C SER A 62 28.61 -2.28 2.30
N LEU A 63 28.46 -1.65 3.46
CA LEU A 63 27.22 -1.68 4.25
C LEU A 63 26.06 -0.99 3.53
N THR A 64 26.26 0.23 3.03
CA THR A 64 25.20 0.97 2.31
C THR A 64 24.80 0.28 1.01
N LYS A 65 25.73 -0.36 0.29
CA LYS A 65 25.41 -1.22 -0.86
C LYS A 65 24.53 -2.41 -0.44
N GLY A 66 24.88 -3.07 0.66
CA GLY A 66 24.12 -4.20 1.20
C GLY A 66 22.69 -3.81 1.57
N LEU A 67 22.53 -2.73 2.35
CA LEU A 67 21.21 -2.21 2.75
C LEU A 67 20.36 -1.79 1.55
N PHE A 68 20.95 -1.13 0.56
CA PHE A 68 20.24 -0.77 -0.67
C PHE A 68 19.80 -2.01 -1.47
N SER A 69 20.67 -3.02 -1.57
CA SER A 69 20.32 -4.29 -2.22
C SER A 69 19.18 -5.01 -1.50
N MET A 70 19.19 -5.05 -0.17
CA MET A 70 18.10 -5.62 0.63
C MET A 70 16.79 -4.87 0.39
N HIS A 71 16.82 -3.53 0.41
CA HIS A 71 15.64 -2.71 0.11
C HIS A 71 15.05 -3.05 -1.27
N ASN A 72 15.89 -3.12 -2.32
CA ASN A 72 15.42 -3.46 -3.67
C ASN A 72 14.81 -4.86 -3.74
N ASN A 73 15.45 -5.86 -3.11
CA ASN A 73 14.91 -7.23 -3.07
C ASN A 73 13.56 -7.31 -2.33
N MET A 74 13.41 -6.54 -1.24
CA MET A 74 12.13 -6.45 -0.51
C MET A 74 11.08 -5.75 -1.36
N SER A 75 11.41 -4.65 -2.03
CA SER A 75 10.48 -3.96 -2.94
C SER A 75 9.98 -4.89 -4.05
N ILE A 76 10.85 -5.72 -4.63
CA ILE A 76 10.47 -6.78 -5.58
C ILE A 76 9.44 -7.73 -4.99
N ALA A 77 9.72 -8.28 -3.80
CA ALA A 77 8.82 -9.23 -3.15
C ALA A 77 7.42 -8.61 -2.94
N ARG A 78 7.37 -7.31 -2.60
CA ARG A 78 6.11 -6.58 -2.44
C ARG A 78 5.35 -6.41 -3.75
N TYR A 79 6.02 -6.12 -4.87
CA TYR A 79 5.37 -6.08 -6.18
C TYR A 79 4.69 -7.41 -6.51
N ALA A 80 5.37 -8.54 -6.26
CA ALA A 80 4.79 -9.86 -6.46
C ALA A 80 3.56 -10.08 -5.56
N LEU A 81 3.66 -9.74 -4.27
CA LEU A 81 2.55 -9.88 -3.32
C LEU A 81 1.34 -9.02 -3.71
N ARG A 82 1.55 -7.81 -4.23
CA ARG A 82 0.47 -6.92 -4.70
C ARG A 82 -0.25 -7.46 -5.93
N ILE A 83 0.48 -8.04 -6.88
CA ILE A 83 -0.14 -8.65 -8.06
C ILE A 83 -0.97 -9.86 -7.64
N VAL A 84 -0.42 -10.72 -6.79
CA VAL A 84 -1.08 -11.97 -6.36
C VAL A 84 -2.28 -11.71 -5.46
N ASN A 85 -2.17 -10.79 -4.49
CA ASN A 85 -3.22 -10.58 -3.49
C ASN A 85 -4.05 -9.31 -3.77
N GLY A 86 -3.42 -8.22 -4.19
CA GLY A 86 -4.06 -6.92 -4.33
C GLY A 86 -5.01 -6.82 -5.52
N MET A 87 -4.63 -7.37 -6.67
CA MET A 87 -5.47 -7.31 -7.87
C MET A 87 -6.78 -8.10 -7.70
N PRO A 88 -6.78 -9.38 -7.23
CA PRO A 88 -8.02 -10.10 -6.95
C PRO A 88 -8.92 -9.38 -5.95
N SER A 89 -8.37 -8.83 -4.86
CA SER A 89 -9.16 -8.06 -3.88
C SER A 89 -9.81 -6.82 -4.50
N SER A 90 -9.11 -6.13 -5.42
CA SER A 90 -9.67 -4.94 -6.07
C SER A 90 -10.75 -5.28 -7.09
N ILE A 91 -10.62 -6.41 -7.79
CA ILE A 91 -11.68 -6.93 -8.68
C ILE A 91 -12.91 -7.28 -7.85
N LYS A 92 -12.72 -8.01 -6.74
CA LYS A 92 -13.82 -8.38 -5.84
C LYS A 92 -14.52 -7.13 -5.30
N ALA A 93 -13.78 -6.16 -4.78
CA ALA A 93 -14.32 -4.89 -4.29
C ALA A 93 -15.07 -4.10 -5.40
N ALA A 94 -14.57 -4.11 -6.64
CA ALA A 94 -15.27 -3.48 -7.76
C ALA A 94 -16.61 -4.16 -8.08
N VAL A 95 -16.65 -5.49 -8.02
CA VAL A 95 -17.86 -6.30 -8.25
C VAL A 95 -18.88 -6.12 -7.13
N ASP A 96 -18.40 -6.14 -5.89
CA ASP A 96 -19.24 -6.03 -4.69
C ASP A 96 -19.72 -4.57 -4.48
N GLY A 97 -19.06 -3.59 -5.10
CA GLY A 97 -19.43 -2.17 -5.01
C GLY A 97 -19.04 -1.53 -3.68
N SER A 98 -18.25 -2.22 -2.86
CA SER A 98 -17.74 -1.76 -1.57
C SER A 98 -16.22 -1.93 -1.51
N TRP A 99 -15.55 -1.03 -0.79
CA TRP A 99 -14.14 -1.19 -0.43
C TRP A 99 -14.08 -1.70 1.01
N GLU A 100 -13.10 -2.55 1.35
CA GLU A 100 -13.01 -3.22 2.66
C GLU A 100 -12.71 -2.24 3.82
N TYR A 101 -13.67 -1.40 4.18
CA TYR A 101 -13.72 -0.68 5.43
C TYR A 101 -14.84 -1.33 6.23
N GLY A 102 -14.50 -2.18 7.21
CA GLY A 102 -15.50 -2.91 8.01
C GLY A 102 -16.74 -2.06 8.29
N ASP A 103 -17.89 -2.60 7.89
CA ASP A 103 -19.10 -1.82 7.62
C ASP A 103 -19.58 -1.12 8.89
N LEU A 104 -19.80 0.19 8.79
CA LEU A 104 -20.56 0.93 9.82
C LEU A 104 -22.04 0.55 9.80
N ASP A 105 -22.48 -0.13 8.74
CA ASP A 105 -23.85 -0.55 8.50
C ASP A 105 -24.33 -1.53 9.60
N ASP A 106 -23.40 -2.26 10.22
CA ASP A 106 -23.64 -3.09 11.40
C ASP A 106 -23.98 -2.28 12.67
N TYR A 107 -23.85 -0.94 12.66
CA TYR A 107 -24.27 -0.09 13.79
C TYR A 107 -25.47 0.78 13.47
N GLU A 108 -25.70 1.08 12.18
CA GLU A 108 -26.87 1.85 11.75
C GLU A 108 -28.17 1.17 12.19
N HIS A 109 -28.23 -0.17 12.17
CA HIS A 109 -29.42 -0.90 12.61
C HIS A 109 -29.67 -0.81 14.13
N LEU A 110 -28.62 -0.82 14.96
CA LEU A 110 -28.74 -0.70 16.41
C LEU A 110 -29.26 0.69 16.80
N LEU A 111 -28.75 1.74 16.15
CA LEU A 111 -29.22 3.12 16.36
C LEU A 111 -30.64 3.34 15.84
N ASP A 112 -31.03 2.65 14.76
CA ASP A 112 -32.40 2.70 14.23
C ASP A 112 -33.41 1.94 15.12
N GLU A 113 -33.01 0.87 15.80
CA GLU A 113 -33.85 0.13 16.75
C GLU A 113 -34.13 0.93 18.04
N GLU A 114 -33.11 1.56 18.64
CA GLU A 114 -33.30 2.41 19.83
C GLU A 114 -34.26 3.58 19.53
N LYS A 115 -34.12 4.21 18.36
CA LYS A 115 -34.97 5.35 17.95
C LYS A 115 -36.44 4.98 17.68
N ARG A 116 -36.77 3.71 17.39
CA ARG A 116 -38.17 3.27 17.26
C ARG A 116 -38.90 3.25 18.61
N SER A 117 -38.18 3.15 19.72
CA SER A 117 -38.79 3.08 21.06
C SER A 117 -39.26 4.45 21.59
N ASP A 118 -38.59 5.54 21.23
CA ASP A 118 -38.81 6.87 21.86
C ASP A 118 -39.65 7.86 21.03
N GLY A 119 -40.10 7.50 19.82
CA GLY A 119 -41.02 8.32 19.01
C GLY A 119 -40.49 9.70 18.57
N SER A 120 -39.28 10.08 18.99
CA SER A 120 -38.62 11.34 18.67
C SER A 120 -37.81 11.21 17.39
N ALA A 121 -38.48 11.44 16.26
CA ALA A 121 -37.90 11.35 14.93
C ALA A 121 -36.90 12.48 14.65
N THR A 122 -35.68 12.36 15.17
CA THR A 122 -34.53 13.11 14.67
C THR A 122 -33.55 12.12 14.02
N LYS A 123 -33.91 11.66 12.83
CA LYS A 123 -33.05 10.83 11.94
C LYS A 123 -31.92 11.68 11.36
N LYS A 124 -31.08 12.26 12.23
CA LYS A 124 -30.03 13.19 11.83
C LYS A 124 -28.77 12.40 11.43
N ASN A 125 -28.69 12.10 10.13
CA ASN A 125 -27.46 12.04 9.32
C ASN A 125 -26.22 11.33 9.92
N ILE A 126 -26.28 10.01 10.12
CA ILE A 126 -25.06 9.16 10.21
C ILE A 126 -24.74 8.54 8.83
N THR A 127 -25.43 8.98 7.79
CA THR A 127 -25.11 8.59 6.42
C THR A 127 -23.81 9.25 5.96
N ALA A 128 -23.00 8.51 5.21
CA ALA A 128 -21.81 9.07 4.58
C ALA A 128 -22.18 10.26 3.68
N SER A 129 -21.34 11.30 3.65
CA SER A 129 -21.56 12.40 2.72
C SER A 129 -21.56 11.89 1.27
N PRO A 130 -22.32 12.51 0.34
CA PRO A 130 -22.34 12.09 -1.07
C PRO A 130 -20.94 12.05 -1.70
N VAL A 131 -20.05 12.96 -1.27
CA VAL A 131 -18.65 13.01 -1.70
C VAL A 131 -17.85 11.82 -1.18
N ALA A 132 -18.01 11.46 0.10
CA ALA A 132 -17.35 10.28 0.66
C ALA A 132 -17.84 8.98 0.02
N SER A 133 -19.15 8.84 -0.20
CA SER A 133 -19.71 7.66 -0.89
C SER A 133 -19.19 7.52 -2.33
N LEU A 134 -19.07 8.63 -3.06
CA LEU A 134 -18.48 8.61 -4.41
C LEU A 134 -16.99 8.27 -4.37
N ALA A 135 -16.24 8.83 -3.43
CA ALA A 135 -14.82 8.55 -3.24
C ALA A 135 -14.59 7.07 -2.94
N GLU A 136 -15.35 6.50 -2.01
CA GLU A 136 -15.30 5.09 -1.63
C GLU A 136 -15.55 4.16 -2.84
N LYS A 137 -16.61 4.43 -3.60
CA LYS A 137 -16.92 3.68 -4.83
C LYS A 137 -15.81 3.75 -5.88
N SER A 138 -14.99 4.82 -5.88
CA SER A 138 -13.90 5.00 -6.84
C SER A 138 -12.61 4.26 -6.48
N LEU A 139 -12.41 3.90 -5.21
CA LEU A 139 -11.20 3.23 -4.72
C LEU A 139 -10.86 1.93 -5.47
N PRO A 140 -11.78 0.97 -5.66
CA PRO A 140 -11.45 -0.27 -6.36
C PRO A 140 -11.05 -0.04 -7.81
N TYR A 141 -11.74 0.87 -8.52
CA TYR A 141 -11.39 1.21 -9.91
C TYR A 141 -10.01 1.86 -10.01
N SER A 142 -9.64 2.67 -9.01
CA SER A 142 -8.30 3.23 -8.95
C SER A 142 -7.24 2.13 -8.87
N MET A 143 -7.45 1.14 -7.99
CA MET A 143 -6.52 0.03 -7.82
C MET A 143 -6.48 -0.90 -9.04
N LEU A 144 -7.61 -1.07 -9.76
CA LEU A 144 -7.65 -1.77 -11.04
C LEU A 144 -6.85 -1.07 -12.13
N GLY A 145 -6.75 0.26 -12.12
CA GLY A 145 -5.86 1.01 -13.02
C GLY A 145 -4.39 0.93 -12.58
N TYR A 146 -4.15 1.02 -11.27
CA TYR A 146 -2.82 1.01 -10.67
C TYR A 146 -2.06 -0.30 -10.90
N TYR A 147 -2.62 -1.45 -10.50
CA TYR A 147 -1.87 -2.71 -10.47
C TYR A 147 -1.34 -3.17 -11.85
N PRO A 148 -2.12 -3.14 -12.95
CA PRO A 148 -1.61 -3.53 -14.26
C PRO A 148 -0.51 -2.61 -14.77
N LEU A 149 -0.67 -1.28 -14.60
CA LEU A 149 0.34 -0.32 -15.02
C LEU A 149 1.61 -0.41 -14.17
N GLU A 150 1.47 -0.63 -12.86
CA GLU A 150 2.59 -0.87 -11.97
C GLU A 150 3.35 -2.15 -12.36
N ALA A 151 2.63 -3.23 -12.70
CA ALA A 151 3.25 -4.46 -13.19
C ALA A 151 4.01 -4.24 -14.51
N LEU A 152 3.43 -3.49 -15.46
CA LEU A 152 4.08 -3.15 -16.73
C LEU A 152 5.36 -2.32 -16.51
N ALA A 153 5.31 -1.32 -15.64
CA ALA A 153 6.48 -0.52 -15.26
C ALA A 153 7.56 -1.40 -14.62
N TYR A 154 7.16 -2.26 -13.69
CA TYR A 154 8.04 -3.21 -13.03
C TYR A 154 8.74 -4.15 -14.02
N PHE A 155 8.00 -4.75 -14.97
CA PHE A 155 8.59 -5.59 -16.00
C PHE A 155 9.57 -4.79 -16.88
N GLY A 156 9.27 -3.53 -17.20
CA GLY A 156 10.19 -2.66 -17.93
C GLY A 156 11.51 -2.42 -17.18
N TRP A 157 11.48 -2.29 -15.86
CA TRP A 157 12.70 -2.08 -15.06
C TRP A 157 13.48 -3.36 -14.76
N MET A 158 12.80 -4.46 -14.44
CA MET A 158 13.43 -5.67 -13.86
C MET A 158 13.72 -6.78 -14.86
N ALA A 159 12.92 -6.90 -15.93
CA ALA A 159 13.11 -7.94 -16.93
C ALA A 159 14.50 -7.92 -17.61
N PRO A 160 15.17 -6.75 -17.83
CA PRO A 160 16.50 -6.74 -18.42
C PRO A 160 17.55 -7.51 -17.59
N GLY A 161 17.48 -7.44 -16.26
CA GLY A 161 18.49 -8.05 -15.37
C GLY A 161 18.19 -9.49 -14.96
N MET A 162 16.92 -9.93 -14.99
CA MET A 162 16.53 -11.29 -14.58
C MET A 162 16.63 -12.34 -15.69
N LEU A 163 16.50 -11.91 -16.95
CA LEU A 163 16.40 -12.82 -18.10
C LEU A 163 17.72 -12.95 -18.88
N TYR A 164 18.68 -12.05 -18.68
CA TYR A 164 19.89 -12.00 -19.49
C TYR A 164 21.13 -11.70 -18.62
N ASP A 165 21.72 -12.75 -18.05
CA ASP A 165 23.12 -12.71 -17.57
C ASP A 165 24.12 -12.81 -18.75
N GLU A 166 23.64 -13.17 -19.94
CA GLU A 166 24.47 -13.40 -21.14
C GLU A 166 23.92 -12.62 -22.34
N LYS A 167 24.86 -12.18 -23.20
CA LYS A 167 24.65 -11.32 -24.38
C LYS A 167 23.32 -11.59 -25.10
N PRO A 168 22.62 -10.53 -25.56
CA PRO A 168 21.33 -10.70 -26.23
C PRO A 168 21.47 -11.65 -27.41
N PRO A 169 20.63 -12.68 -27.53
CA PRO A 169 20.63 -13.54 -28.71
C PRO A 169 20.37 -12.66 -29.93
N THR A 170 21.20 -12.80 -30.95
CA THR A 170 21.04 -12.12 -32.23
C THR A 170 19.65 -12.43 -32.78
N CYS A 171 18.85 -11.39 -33.00
CA CYS A 171 17.45 -11.48 -33.38
C CYS A 171 17.26 -12.31 -34.65
N HIS A 172 16.54 -13.44 -34.55
CA HIS A 172 16.01 -14.14 -35.70
C HIS A 172 14.64 -13.54 -36.10
N ILE A 173 14.42 -13.39 -37.40
CA ILE A 173 13.33 -12.61 -38.06
C ILE A 173 11.89 -13.09 -37.71
N ASN A 174 11.72 -14.21 -37.02
CA ASN A 174 10.42 -14.81 -36.66
C ASN A 174 10.10 -14.69 -35.16
N ALA A 175 10.32 -13.51 -34.58
CA ALA A 175 10.01 -13.23 -33.19
C ALA A 175 8.49 -13.29 -32.92
N SER A 176 8.08 -14.02 -31.87
CA SER A 176 6.67 -14.09 -31.43
C SER A 176 6.11 -12.70 -31.07
N PRO A 177 4.79 -12.49 -31.05
CA PRO A 177 4.19 -11.21 -30.61
C PRO A 177 4.67 -10.76 -29.23
N LEU A 178 4.87 -11.70 -28.30
CA LEU A 178 5.46 -11.42 -26.99
C LEU A 178 6.90 -10.94 -27.11
N THR A 179 7.69 -11.57 -27.99
CA THR A 179 9.06 -11.13 -28.26
C THR A 179 9.08 -9.73 -28.88
N LYS A 180 8.12 -9.37 -29.75
CA LYS A 180 8.01 -8.02 -30.33
C LYS A 180 7.59 -6.98 -29.28
N LEU A 181 6.57 -7.26 -28.49
CA LEU A 181 6.14 -6.43 -27.37
C LEU A 181 7.29 -6.21 -26.37
N TRP A 182 8.09 -7.24 -26.13
CA TRP A 182 9.25 -7.16 -25.25
C TRP A 182 10.40 -6.39 -25.93
N THR A 183 10.70 -6.63 -27.20
CA THR A 183 11.75 -5.83 -27.89
C THR A 183 11.39 -4.34 -27.90
N TYR A 184 10.09 -4.02 -28.01
CA TYR A 184 9.55 -2.68 -27.80
C TYR A 184 9.79 -2.20 -26.37
N ILE A 185 9.38 -2.91 -25.33
CA ILE A 185 9.62 -2.50 -23.93
C ILE A 185 11.13 -2.35 -23.61
N ARG A 186 12.03 -3.08 -24.29
CA ARG A 186 13.49 -3.13 -24.05
C ARG A 186 14.27 -1.95 -24.61
N ASP A 187 13.76 -1.25 -25.63
CA ASP A 187 14.58 -0.22 -26.29
C ASP A 187 15.02 0.85 -25.27
N LYS A 188 16.28 1.30 -25.32
CA LYS A 188 16.78 2.28 -24.33
C LYS A 188 16.03 3.60 -24.41
N GLU A 189 15.51 3.94 -25.58
CA GLU A 189 14.59 5.07 -25.76
C GLU A 189 13.24 4.84 -25.04
N ASN A 190 12.86 3.58 -24.81
CA ASN A 190 11.63 3.18 -24.12
C ASN A 190 11.77 3.11 -22.59
N HIS A 191 12.95 3.30 -22.00
CA HIS A 191 13.07 3.57 -20.55
C HIS A 191 12.30 4.84 -20.14
N ALA A 192 12.27 5.86 -21.02
CA ALA A 192 11.42 7.03 -20.83
C ALA A 192 9.94 6.63 -20.78
N ASN A 193 9.53 5.64 -21.59
CA ASN A 193 8.18 5.09 -21.59
C ASN A 193 7.89 4.29 -20.31
N THR A 194 8.86 3.57 -19.74
CA THR A 194 8.66 2.89 -18.45
C THR A 194 8.40 3.87 -17.30
N ASN A 195 9.14 4.98 -17.25
CA ASN A 195 8.90 6.04 -16.25
C ASN A 195 7.54 6.71 -16.45
N LEU A 196 7.10 6.90 -17.70
CA LEU A 196 5.75 7.41 -18.00
C LEU A 196 4.66 6.44 -17.54
N VAL A 197 4.81 5.13 -17.79
CA VAL A 197 3.87 4.11 -17.32
C VAL A 197 3.85 4.04 -15.79
N SER A 198 5.01 4.13 -15.14
CA SER A 198 5.09 4.23 -13.68
C SER A 198 4.42 5.49 -13.15
N ALA A 199 4.65 6.65 -13.78
CA ALA A 199 4.02 7.89 -13.35
C ALA A 199 2.50 7.81 -13.49
N ALA A 200 2.02 7.23 -14.59
CA ALA A 200 0.60 6.98 -14.81
C ALA A 200 0.01 6.03 -13.76
N SER A 201 0.70 4.94 -13.39
CA SER A 201 0.24 4.06 -12.31
C SER A 201 0.18 4.84 -10.98
N CYS A 202 1.19 5.66 -10.69
CA CYS A 202 1.21 6.52 -9.51
C CYS A 202 0.11 7.59 -9.50
N CYS A 203 -0.42 8.03 -10.65
CA CYS A 203 -1.61 8.89 -10.69
C CYS A 203 -2.86 8.17 -10.16
N PHE A 204 -3.08 6.90 -10.52
CA PHE A 204 -4.16 6.09 -9.96
C PHE A 204 -3.94 5.87 -8.45
N TRP A 205 -2.72 5.56 -8.04
CA TRP A 205 -2.41 5.42 -6.62
C TRP A 205 -2.60 6.74 -5.85
N LEU A 206 -2.24 7.88 -6.43
CA LEU A 206 -2.51 9.20 -5.85
C LEU A 206 -4.02 9.48 -5.71
N TRP A 207 -4.82 9.12 -6.72
CA TRP A 207 -6.27 9.21 -6.61
C TRP A 207 -6.81 8.34 -5.47
N TYR A 208 -6.29 7.11 -5.32
CA TYR A 208 -6.63 6.23 -4.21
C TYR A 208 -6.36 6.89 -2.85
N ILE A 209 -5.17 7.47 -2.66
CA ILE A 209 -4.79 8.16 -1.42
C ILE A 209 -5.75 9.32 -1.11
N ILE A 210 -6.06 10.16 -2.12
CA ILE A 210 -6.97 11.30 -1.96
C ILE A 210 -8.38 10.84 -1.60
N ALA A 211 -8.89 9.84 -2.31
CA ALA A 211 -10.21 9.27 -2.06
C ALA A 211 -10.29 8.65 -0.65
N ASP A 212 -9.26 7.91 -0.21
CA ASP A 212 -9.21 7.31 1.12
C ASP A 212 -9.14 8.39 2.22
N ILE A 213 -8.36 9.46 2.03
CA ILE A 213 -8.37 10.61 2.96
C ILE A 213 -9.77 11.19 3.12
N ILE A 214 -10.53 11.36 2.03
CA ILE A 214 -11.90 11.87 2.05
C ILE A 214 -12.80 10.91 2.85
N VAL A 215 -12.73 9.62 2.56
CA VAL A 215 -13.52 8.57 3.22
C VAL A 215 -13.21 8.50 4.71
N GLN A 216 -11.93 8.42 5.10
CA GLN A 216 -11.54 8.38 6.51
C GLN A 216 -11.90 9.66 7.25
N SER A 217 -11.76 10.83 6.62
CA SER A 217 -12.14 12.11 7.24
C SER A 217 -13.64 12.19 7.53
N ASP A 218 -14.47 11.70 6.61
CA ASP A 218 -15.92 11.59 6.80
C ASP A 218 -16.25 10.58 7.91
N ARG A 219 -15.62 9.40 7.89
CA ARG A 219 -15.79 8.35 8.90
C ARG A 219 -15.43 8.82 10.31
N VAL A 220 -14.31 9.54 10.48
CA VAL A 220 -13.91 10.14 11.77
C VAL A 220 -14.98 11.10 12.30
N LYS A 221 -15.56 11.95 11.44
CA LYS A 221 -16.62 12.88 11.85
C LYS A 221 -17.88 12.14 12.31
N ARG A 222 -18.31 11.14 11.54
CA ARG A 222 -19.50 10.33 11.85
C ARG A 222 -19.34 9.55 13.15
N LEU A 223 -18.21 8.86 13.32
CA LEU A 223 -17.90 8.13 14.56
C LEU A 223 -17.85 9.06 15.77
N THR A 224 -17.22 10.22 15.65
CA THR A 224 -17.17 11.21 16.74
C THR A 224 -18.57 11.71 17.11
N ALA A 225 -19.42 11.98 16.11
CA ALA A 225 -20.80 12.39 16.36
C ALA A 225 -21.62 11.29 17.06
N ALA A 226 -21.48 10.03 16.61
CA ALA A 226 -22.16 8.87 17.21
C ALA A 226 -21.71 8.65 18.67
N ILE A 227 -20.41 8.74 18.96
CA ILE A 227 -19.89 8.66 20.34
C ILE A 227 -20.49 9.75 21.21
N ASN A 228 -20.48 11.01 20.76
CA ASN A 228 -21.04 12.12 21.53
C ASN A 228 -22.55 11.98 21.77
N GLU A 229 -23.31 11.52 20.78
CA GLU A 229 -24.76 11.24 20.91
C GLU A 229 -25.00 10.16 21.95
N LEU A 230 -24.26 9.05 21.87
CA LEU A 230 -24.38 7.92 22.78
C LEU A 230 -23.97 8.30 24.21
N GLU A 231 -22.85 9.02 24.40
CA GLU A 231 -22.43 9.56 25.69
C GLU A 231 -23.49 10.47 26.33
N SER A 232 -24.16 11.29 25.51
CA SER A 232 -25.21 12.21 25.98
C SER A 232 -26.52 11.53 26.38
N SER A 233 -26.75 10.27 25.95
CA SER A 233 -27.92 9.49 26.36
C SER A 233 -27.84 9.17 27.86
N SER A 234 -28.93 9.43 28.59
CA SER A 234 -29.00 9.22 30.05
C SER A 234 -29.11 7.76 30.48
N ASN A 235 -29.31 6.83 29.53
CA ASN A 235 -29.43 5.41 29.84
C ASN A 235 -28.04 4.83 30.15
N ASP A 236 -27.85 4.43 31.40
CA ASP A 236 -26.67 3.70 31.86
C ASP A 236 -26.92 2.20 31.64
N SER A 237 -26.43 1.67 30.52
CA SER A 237 -26.58 0.26 30.16
C SER A 237 -25.21 -0.33 29.81
N LYS A 238 -25.00 -1.60 30.19
CA LYS A 238 -23.78 -2.34 29.82
C LYS A 238 -23.57 -2.38 28.30
N GLU A 239 -24.68 -2.44 27.55
CA GLU A 239 -24.68 -2.43 26.08
C GLU A 239 -24.14 -1.11 25.52
N LYS A 240 -24.50 0.02 26.13
CA LYS A 240 -23.96 1.34 25.77
C LYS A 240 -22.44 1.38 25.94
N ASP A 241 -21.91 0.86 27.03
CA ASP A 241 -20.45 0.81 27.27
C ASP A 241 -19.74 -0.06 26.22
N GLU A 242 -20.29 -1.23 25.90
CA GLU A 242 -19.75 -2.12 24.86
C GLU A 242 -19.75 -1.45 23.47
N MET A 243 -20.83 -0.72 23.14
CA MET A 243 -20.92 0.07 21.90
C MET A 243 -19.91 1.22 21.88
N LEU A 244 -19.75 1.96 22.99
CA LEU A 244 -18.79 3.06 23.10
C LEU A 244 -17.35 2.57 22.92
N VAL A 245 -16.99 1.42 23.50
CA VAL A 245 -15.67 0.81 23.29
C VAL A 245 -15.45 0.53 21.82
N ASN A 246 -16.41 -0.12 21.15
CA ASN A 246 -16.28 -0.45 19.74
C ASN A 246 -16.17 0.80 18.84
N LEU A 247 -17.03 1.80 19.04
CA LEU A 247 -16.98 3.05 18.28
C LEU A 247 -15.65 3.78 18.47
N ASN A 248 -15.09 3.79 19.68
CA ASN A 248 -13.79 4.37 19.96
C ASN A 248 -12.65 3.59 19.28
N GLU A 249 -12.73 2.28 19.21
CA GLU A 249 -11.78 1.45 18.46
C GLU A 249 -11.82 1.76 16.97
N GLN A 250 -13.01 1.83 16.36
CA GLN A 250 -13.17 2.22 14.96
C GLN A 250 -12.67 3.64 14.70
N LEU A 251 -12.92 4.57 15.62
CA LEU A 251 -12.46 5.96 15.51
C LEU A 251 -10.93 6.01 15.54
N THR A 252 -10.31 5.21 16.40
CA THR A 252 -8.86 5.07 16.48
C THR A 252 -8.30 4.50 15.19
N ASP A 253 -8.92 3.46 14.65
CA ASP A 253 -8.50 2.84 13.39
C ASP A 253 -8.58 3.83 12.22
N SER A 254 -9.68 4.56 12.06
CA SER A 254 -9.80 5.58 11.02
C SER A 254 -8.80 6.73 11.17
N LYS A 255 -8.49 7.16 12.40
CA LYS A 255 -7.44 8.17 12.65
C LYS A 255 -6.06 7.67 12.24
N ILE A 256 -5.75 6.40 12.52
CA ILE A 256 -4.48 5.78 12.13
C ILE A 256 -4.39 5.65 10.60
N MET A 257 -5.47 5.24 9.93
CA MET A 257 -5.52 5.20 8.45
C MET A 257 -5.36 6.58 7.85
N LEU A 258 -6.05 7.59 8.36
CA LEU A 258 -5.89 8.97 7.89
C LEU A 258 -4.44 9.46 8.04
N THR A 259 -3.80 9.15 9.17
CA THR A 259 -2.38 9.47 9.41
C THR A 259 -1.47 8.76 8.40
N ARG A 260 -1.74 7.49 8.10
CA ARG A 260 -1.02 6.70 7.09
C ARG A 260 -1.10 7.36 5.72
N GLU A 261 -2.30 7.75 5.28
CA GLU A 261 -2.49 8.38 3.98
C GLU A 261 -1.84 9.76 3.87
N CYS A 262 -1.79 10.53 4.96
CA CYS A 262 -1.03 11.78 5.01
C CYS A 262 0.46 11.58 4.71
N PHE A 263 1.07 10.48 5.18
CA PHE A 263 2.46 10.17 4.85
C PHE A 263 2.65 9.79 3.37
N PHE A 264 1.63 9.24 2.71
CA PHE A 264 1.69 8.90 1.29
C PHE A 264 1.42 10.06 0.35
N LEU A 265 0.73 11.11 0.78
CA LEU A 265 0.27 12.16 -0.12
C LEU A 265 1.42 12.81 -0.91
N LEU A 266 2.49 13.23 -0.22
CA LEU A 266 3.66 13.83 -0.88
C LEU A 266 4.44 12.82 -1.75
N PRO A 267 4.76 11.59 -1.30
CA PRO A 267 5.30 10.55 -2.16
C PRO A 267 4.44 10.25 -3.40
N GLY A 268 3.12 10.22 -3.26
CA GLY A 268 2.16 10.01 -4.35
C GLY A 268 2.24 11.10 -5.40
N VAL A 269 2.31 12.36 -4.97
CA VAL A 269 2.55 13.51 -5.87
C VAL A 269 3.94 13.44 -6.49
N HIS A 270 4.96 13.07 -5.72
CA HIS A 270 6.33 12.95 -6.22
C HIS A 270 6.43 11.94 -7.36
N TRP A 271 5.90 10.72 -7.17
CA TRP A 271 6.02 9.63 -8.16
C TRP A 271 5.04 9.73 -9.33
N SER A 272 3.97 10.53 -9.22
CA SER A 272 3.04 10.76 -10.32
C SER A 272 3.60 11.70 -11.41
N LEU A 273 4.74 12.36 -11.16
CA LEU A 273 5.39 13.23 -12.12
C LEU A 273 6.21 12.40 -13.14
N PRO A 274 6.08 12.63 -14.46
CA PRO A 274 6.74 11.81 -15.50
C PRO A 274 8.27 11.84 -15.47
N ASN A 275 8.87 12.79 -14.75
CA ASN A 275 10.30 13.04 -14.65
C ASN A 275 10.79 13.01 -13.19
N TRP A 276 10.07 12.31 -12.30
CA TRP A 276 10.40 12.22 -10.87
C TRP A 276 11.82 11.70 -10.61
N ASP A 277 12.38 10.90 -11.51
CA ASP A 277 13.73 10.35 -11.44
C ASP A 277 14.81 11.41 -11.75
N LYS A 278 14.56 12.29 -12.72
CA LYS A 278 15.51 13.30 -13.20
C LYS A 278 15.40 14.63 -12.47
N LYS A 279 14.19 14.99 -12.06
CA LYS A 279 13.88 16.23 -11.35
C LYS A 279 12.97 15.90 -10.17
N PRO A 280 13.52 15.24 -9.13
CA PRO A 280 12.74 14.83 -7.98
C PRO A 280 12.12 16.05 -7.29
N LEU A 281 10.81 16.00 -7.03
CA LEU A 281 10.10 17.04 -6.28
C LEU A 281 10.52 17.08 -4.81
N LEU A 282 10.83 15.91 -4.25
CA LEU A 282 11.20 15.74 -2.85
C LEU A 282 12.65 15.25 -2.77
N PRO A 283 13.47 15.80 -1.86
CA PRO A 283 14.78 15.24 -1.63
C PRO A 283 14.66 13.81 -1.09
N ARG A 284 15.63 12.96 -1.45
CA ARG A 284 15.59 11.51 -1.15
C ARG A 284 15.35 11.21 0.33
N TRP A 285 15.98 11.96 1.23
CA TRP A 285 15.83 11.74 2.67
C TRP A 285 14.39 11.98 3.15
N LEU A 286 13.70 12.98 2.61
CA LEU A 286 12.33 13.30 2.99
C LEU A 286 11.38 12.23 2.45
N LEU A 287 11.53 11.86 1.17
CA LEU A 287 10.77 10.79 0.56
C LEU A 287 10.90 9.48 1.36
N THR A 288 12.12 9.07 1.68
CA THR A 288 12.37 7.85 2.47
C THR A 288 11.81 7.94 3.89
N SER A 289 11.89 9.11 4.53
CA SER A 289 11.35 9.31 5.89
C SER A 289 9.82 9.22 5.92
N LEU A 290 9.15 9.82 4.94
CA LEU A 290 7.68 9.74 4.81
C LEU A 290 7.22 8.30 4.59
N MET A 291 7.89 7.57 3.68
CA MET A 291 7.55 6.16 3.43
C MET A 291 7.87 5.25 4.61
N PHE A 292 8.90 5.57 5.40
CA PHE A 292 9.16 4.87 6.66
C PHE A 292 8.06 5.15 7.69
N GLY A 293 7.67 6.42 7.86
CA GLY A 293 6.58 6.81 8.77
C GLY A 293 5.28 6.08 8.43
N GLU A 294 4.93 6.05 7.15
CA GLU A 294 3.79 5.28 6.66
C GLU A 294 3.90 3.79 7.00
N ALA A 295 5.06 3.17 6.76
CA ALA A 295 5.26 1.74 7.00
C ALA A 295 5.14 1.40 8.49
N VAL A 296 5.65 2.27 9.38
CA VAL A 296 5.50 2.15 10.83
C VAL A 296 4.03 2.25 11.22
N THR A 297 3.31 3.25 10.72
CA THR A 297 1.87 3.42 11.00
C THR A 297 1.06 2.21 10.55
N GLY A 298 1.31 1.70 9.33
CA GLY A 298 0.62 0.52 8.81
C GLY A 298 0.91 -0.77 9.59
N PHE A 299 2.15 -0.95 10.04
CA PHE A 299 2.53 -2.09 10.87
C PHE A 299 1.93 -2.00 12.28
N ALA A 300 2.02 -0.84 12.93
CA ALA A 300 1.45 -0.60 14.25
C ALA A 300 -0.06 -0.85 14.26
N HIS A 301 -0.78 -0.39 13.23
CA HIS A 301 -2.21 -0.66 13.08
C HIS A 301 -2.53 -2.17 13.02
N SER A 302 -1.79 -2.94 12.21
CA SER A 302 -1.98 -4.40 12.14
C SER A 302 -1.73 -5.05 13.50
N TYR A 303 -0.66 -4.63 14.19
CA TYR A 303 -0.32 -5.16 15.51
C TYR A 303 -1.43 -4.88 16.53
N MET A 304 -1.92 -3.64 16.60
CA MET A 304 -3.02 -3.26 17.51
C MET A 304 -4.30 -4.06 17.22
N LYS A 305 -4.65 -4.24 15.94
CA LYS A 305 -5.84 -5.03 15.56
C LYS A 305 -5.73 -6.49 16.01
N LYS A 306 -4.53 -7.09 15.91
CA LYS A 306 -4.28 -8.45 16.39
C LYS A 306 -4.34 -8.54 17.91
N ASP A 307 -3.76 -7.57 18.61
CA ASP A 307 -3.77 -7.53 20.07
C ASP A 307 -5.20 -7.48 20.61
N ARG A 308 -6.04 -6.60 20.07
CA ARG A 308 -7.48 -6.55 20.40
C ARG A 308 -8.20 -7.86 20.11
N ALA A 309 -7.92 -8.49 18.97
CA ALA A 309 -8.52 -9.79 18.63
C ALA A 309 -8.08 -10.95 19.55
N MET A 310 -6.94 -10.83 20.23
CA MET A 310 -6.47 -11.78 21.24
C MET A 310 -7.07 -11.51 22.62
N LEU A 311 -7.27 -10.24 22.98
CA LEU A 311 -7.85 -9.82 24.26
C LEU A 311 -9.37 -9.94 24.33
N GLY A 312 -10.07 -9.89 23.18
CA GLY A 312 -11.52 -10.06 23.07
C GLY A 312 -12.01 -11.51 23.14
N LYS A 313 -11.16 -12.45 23.59
CA LYS A 313 -11.47 -13.87 23.84
C LYS A 313 -11.21 -14.20 25.30
#